data_AF-A0A1I3W6Q6-F1
#
_entry.id   AF-A0A1I3W6Q6-F1
#
_cell.length_a   1.000
_cell.length_b   1.000
_cell.length_c   1.000
_cell.angle_alpha   90.00
_cell.angle_beta   90.00
_cell.angle_gamma   90.00
#
_symmetry.space_group_name_H-M   'P 1'
#
loop_
_entity.id
_entity.type
_entity.pdbx_description
1 polymer ?
#
loop_
_entity_poly.entity_id
_entity_poly.type
_entity_poly.pdbx_seq_one_letter_code
_entity_poly.pdbx_strand_id
1 'polypeptide(L)'
;MTAPGSRERGFARAALAAMRSYLVDDQQVAFSLMFCANNLRAFYGKLDWRLFADTPLVVHRGVAMEFTLNPAMVQDGICLAPAAGRLDLRGPPW
;
A
#
# COMPACT_ATOMS: atom_id res chain seq x y z
N MET A 1 -0.48 2.16 -13.38
CA MET A 1 -0.02 1.16 -14.37
C MET A 1 0.86 1.88 -15.38
N THR A 2 2.08 1.41 -15.68
CA THR A 2 2.91 2.04 -16.73
C THR A 2 2.45 1.57 -18.10
N ALA A 3 2.18 2.51 -19.01
CA ALA A 3 1.77 2.22 -20.37
C ALA A 3 2.73 1.21 -21.05
N PRO A 4 2.25 0.23 -21.84
CA PRO A 4 3.10 -0.83 -22.39
C PRO A 4 4.36 -0.33 -23.11
N GLY A 5 4.23 0.67 -23.99
CA GLY A 5 5.37 1.27 -24.72
C GLY A 5 6.29 2.15 -23.88
N SER A 6 6.05 2.25 -22.57
CA SER A 6 6.85 3.03 -21.62
C SER A 6 7.40 2.18 -20.46
N ARG A 7 7.26 0.85 -20.53
CA ARG A 7 7.81 -0.05 -19.52
C ARG A 7 9.34 -0.05 -19.53
N GLU A 8 9.94 -0.54 -18.45
CA GLU A 8 11.41 -0.68 -18.28
C GLU A 8 12.23 0.62 -18.31
N ARG A 9 11.56 1.78 -18.38
CA ARG A 9 12.19 3.11 -18.39
C ARG A 9 12.26 3.78 -17.02
N GLY A 10 11.99 3.03 -15.94
CA GLY A 10 12.04 3.54 -14.56
C GLY A 10 10.87 4.42 -14.13
N PHE A 11 9.88 4.70 -14.99
CA PHE A 11 8.75 5.59 -14.65
C PHE A 11 7.96 5.16 -13.41
N ALA A 12 7.79 3.86 -13.18
CA ALA A 12 7.09 3.37 -11.98
C ALA A 12 7.83 3.80 -10.71
N ARG A 13 9.16 3.69 -10.69
CA ARG A 13 9.99 4.11 -9.56
C ARG A 13 9.95 5.62 -9.39
N ALA A 14 10.05 6.38 -10.48
CA ALA A 14 9.98 7.84 -10.43
C ALA A 14 8.63 8.33 -9.89
N ALA A 15 7.52 7.76 -10.36
CA ALA A 15 6.18 8.10 -9.88
C ALA A 15 6.00 7.78 -8.40
N LEU A 16 6.47 6.61 -7.94
CA LEU A 16 6.37 6.21 -6.53
C LEU A 16 7.25 7.06 -5.62
N ALA A 17 8.42 7.49 -6.08
CA ALA A 17 9.28 8.41 -5.34
C ALA A 17 8.61 9.78 -5.16
N ALA A 18 8.03 10.33 -6.24
CA ALA A 18 7.28 11.58 -6.17
C ALA A 18 6.05 11.48 -5.26
N MET A 19 5.29 10.37 -5.36
CA MET A 19 4.16 10.09 -4.48
C MET A 19 4.58 10.03 -3.01
N ARG A 20 5.69 9.35 -2.69
CA ARG A 20 6.20 9.27 -1.32
C ARG A 20 6.56 10.65 -0.78
N SER A 21 7.28 11.46 -1.55
CA SER A 21 7.64 12.83 -1.13
C SER A 21 6.38 13.64 -0.84
N TYR A 22 5.39 13.63 -1.73
CA TYR A 22 4.12 14.31 -1.48
C TYR A 22 3.39 13.82 -0.22
N LEU A 23 3.27 12.50 -0.03
CA LEU A 23 2.56 11.93 1.11
C LEU A 23 3.27 12.20 2.45
N VAL A 24 4.60 12.16 2.48
CA VAL A 24 5.37 12.26 3.73
C VAL A 24 5.77 13.69 4.02
N ASP A 25 6.31 14.41 3.04
CA ASP A 25 6.88 15.74 3.24
C ASP A 25 5.78 16.80 3.26
N ASP A 26 4.83 16.72 2.32
CA ASP A 26 3.76 17.73 2.19
C ASP A 26 2.52 17.38 3.02
N GLN A 27 2.07 16.12 2.99
CA GLN A 27 0.84 15.68 3.67
C GLN A 27 1.08 15.10 5.07
N GLN A 28 2.32 14.78 5.43
CA GLN A 28 2.69 14.25 6.74
C GLN A 28 1.83 13.05 7.18
N VAL A 29 1.51 12.15 6.25
CA VAL A 29 0.72 10.95 6.60
C VAL A 29 1.49 10.10 7.61
N ALA A 30 0.79 9.54 8.59
CA ALA A 30 1.41 8.68 9.59
C ALA A 30 2.13 7.49 8.94
N PHE A 31 1.46 6.85 7.98
CA PHE A 31 2.00 5.78 7.14
C PHE A 31 1.15 5.64 5.88
N SER A 32 1.66 4.91 4.90
CA SER A 32 0.94 4.57 3.67
C SER A 32 0.50 3.10 3.67
N LEU A 33 -0.65 2.82 3.07
CA LEU A 33 -1.24 1.49 2.92
C LEU A 33 -1.57 1.25 1.45
N MET A 34 -1.28 0.04 0.94
CA MET A 34 -1.77 -0.41 -0.37
C MET A 34 -2.10 -1.91 -0.35
N PHE A 35 -2.96 -2.34 -1.25
CA PHE A 35 -3.22 -3.75 -1.51
C PHE A 35 -2.47 -4.18 -2.77
N CYS A 36 -1.54 -5.13 -2.63
CA CYS A 36 -0.58 -5.45 -3.66
C CYS A 36 -0.70 -6.92 -4.13
N ALA A 37 -0.80 -7.09 -5.45
CA ALA A 37 -0.74 -8.41 -6.07
C ALA A 37 0.61 -9.11 -5.78
N ASN A 38 0.56 -10.44 -5.64
CA ASN A 38 1.71 -11.24 -5.17
C ASN A 38 2.95 -11.09 -6.05
N ASN A 39 2.76 -11.04 -7.38
CA ASN A 39 3.84 -10.90 -8.35
C ASN A 39 4.53 -9.53 -8.33
N LEU A 40 3.97 -8.53 -7.66
CA LEU A 40 4.54 -7.18 -7.56
C LEU A 40 5.24 -6.92 -6.21
N ARG A 41 5.07 -7.80 -5.22
CA ARG A 41 5.59 -7.57 -3.85
C ARG A 41 7.10 -7.36 -3.82
N ALA A 42 7.85 -8.15 -4.59
CA ALA A 42 9.31 -8.03 -4.65
C ALA A 42 9.77 -6.69 -5.23
N PHE A 43 9.01 -6.10 -6.15
CA PHE A 43 9.28 -4.76 -6.67
C PHE A 43 9.05 -3.70 -5.60
N TYR A 44 7.90 -3.73 -4.92
CA TYR A 44 7.58 -2.77 -3.87
C TYR A 44 8.45 -2.92 -2.62
N GLY A 45 8.90 -4.14 -2.30
CA GLY A 45 9.84 -4.39 -1.22
C GLY A 45 11.19 -3.68 -1.40
N LYS A 46 11.64 -3.47 -2.65
CA LYS A 46 12.84 -2.66 -2.95
C LYS A 46 12.62 -1.16 -2.75
N LEU A 47 11.37 -0.75 -2.48
CA LEU A 47 10.95 0.62 -2.23
C LEU A 47 10.44 0.76 -0.79
N ASP A 48 10.94 -0.06 0.13
CA ASP A 48 10.64 -0.02 1.57
C ASP A 48 9.19 -0.31 1.96
N TRP A 49 8.40 -0.87 1.03
CA TRP A 49 7.09 -1.42 1.39
C TRP A 49 7.26 -2.77 2.05
N ARG A 50 6.54 -3.00 3.15
CA ARG A 50 6.58 -4.25 3.91
C ARG A 50 5.20 -4.90 3.90
N LEU A 51 5.17 -6.23 3.90
CA LEU A 51 3.92 -6.95 4.05
C LEU A 51 3.34 -6.68 5.44
N PHE A 52 2.05 -6.38 5.49
CA PHE A 52 1.29 -6.42 6.75
C PHE A 52 0.93 -7.87 7.04
N ALA A 53 1.32 -8.37 8.21
CA ALA A 53 1.28 -9.79 8.53
C ALA A 53 -0.15 -10.36 8.64
N ASP A 54 -1.09 -9.54 9.10
CA ASP A 54 -2.49 -9.94 9.31
C ASP A 54 -3.40 -9.53 8.14
N THR A 55 -4.65 -9.98 8.17
CA THR A 55 -5.63 -9.64 7.13
C THR A 55 -6.44 -8.41 7.54
N PRO A 56 -6.50 -7.33 6.72
CA PRO A 56 -7.34 -6.18 7.02
C PRO A 56 -8.83 -6.52 7.03
N LEU A 57 -9.60 -5.79 7.82
CA LEU A 57 -11.04 -5.87 7.90
C LEU A 57 -11.67 -4.75 7.05
N VAL A 58 -12.76 -5.08 6.37
CA VAL A 58 -13.60 -4.13 5.62
C VAL A 58 -15.04 -4.28 6.07
N VAL A 59 -15.82 -3.22 5.94
CA VAL A 59 -17.28 -3.27 6.10
C VAL A 59 -17.92 -3.30 4.72
N HIS A 60 -18.57 -4.41 4.39
CA HIS A 60 -19.33 -4.55 3.15
C HIS A 60 -20.80 -4.78 3.48
N ARG A 61 -21.69 -3.89 3.01
CA ARG A 61 -23.14 -3.95 3.27
C ARG A 61 -23.48 -4.11 4.77
N GLY A 62 -22.75 -3.40 5.63
CA GLY A 62 -22.95 -3.43 7.08
C GLY A 62 -22.33 -4.63 7.80
N VAL A 63 -21.68 -5.55 7.08
CA VAL A 63 -21.02 -6.73 7.66
C VAL A 63 -19.51 -6.55 7.62
N ALA A 64 -18.86 -6.73 8.77
CA ALA A 64 -17.41 -6.76 8.86
C ALA A 64 -16.88 -8.10 8.33
N MET A 65 -15.89 -8.05 7.44
CA MET A 65 -15.26 -9.24 6.86
C MET A 65 -13.79 -8.98 6.53
N GLU A 66 -13.02 -10.05 6.39
CA GLU A 66 -11.62 -9.98 5.98
C GLU A 66 -11.48 -9.63 4.49
N PHE A 67 -10.50 -8.77 4.19
CA PHE A 67 -10.14 -8.40 2.83
C PHE A 67 -9.01 -9.29 2.30
N THR A 68 -9.36 -10.30 1.53
CA THR A 68 -8.43 -11.37 1.09
C THR A 68 -8.02 -11.30 -0.38
N LEU A 69 -8.56 -10.34 -1.15
CA LEU A 69 -8.32 -10.26 -2.60
C LEU A 69 -6.85 -10.04 -2.95
N ASN A 70 -6.19 -9.12 -2.24
CA ASN A 70 -4.77 -8.84 -2.38
C ASN A 70 -4.21 -8.53 -0.98
N PRO A 71 -3.00 -9.00 -0.65
CA PRO A 71 -2.44 -8.70 0.66
C PRO A 71 -2.04 -7.24 0.82
N ALA A 72 -2.16 -6.75 2.05
CA ALA A 72 -1.79 -5.40 2.40
C ALA A 72 -0.27 -5.26 2.52
N MET A 73 0.24 -4.14 2.03
CA MET A 73 1.59 -3.68 2.26
C MET A 73 1.54 -2.28 2.86
N VAL A 74 2.45 -2.00 3.77
CA VAL A 74 2.57 -0.73 4.47
C VAL A 74 3.94 -0.10 4.22
N GLN A 75 3.99 1.23 4.24
CA GLN A 75 5.23 2.00 4.14
C GLN A 75 5.25 3.08 5.21
N ASP A 76 6.40 3.27 5.85
CA ASP A 76 6.57 4.31 6.87
C ASP A 76 6.30 5.71 6.29
N GLY A 77 5.58 6.51 7.06
CA GLY A 77 5.38 7.93 6.81
C GLY A 77 6.18 8.75 7.82
N ILE A 78 5.52 9.68 8.51
CA ILE A 78 6.13 10.36 9.67
C ILE A 78 6.22 9.44 10.90
N CYS A 79 5.46 8.34 10.90
CA CYS A 79 5.48 7.31 11.93
C CYS A 79 5.90 5.96 11.34
N LEU A 80 6.34 5.05 12.21
CA LEU A 80 6.52 3.65 11.85
C LEU A 80 5.15 3.02 11.54
N ALA A 81 5.04 2.43 10.36
CA ALA A 81 3.85 1.71 9.95
C ALA A 81 3.73 0.39 10.73
N PRO A 82 2.50 0.00 11.13
CA PRO A 82 2.30 -1.27 11.82
C PRO A 82 2.60 -2.45 10.90
N ALA A 83 3.46 -3.37 11.34
CA ALA A 83 3.77 -4.58 10.58
C ALA A 83 2.72 -5.70 10.79
N ALA A 84 1.90 -5.59 11.83
CA ALA A 84 0.88 -6.55 12.24
C ALA A 84 -0.17 -5.85 13.12
N GLY A 85 -1.26 -6.55 13.41
CA GLY A 85 -2.34 -6.12 14.29
C GLY A 85 -3.69 -6.00 13.59
N ARG A 86 -4.58 -5.19 14.17
CA ARG A 86 -5.90 -4.95 13.59
C ARG A 86 -5.89 -3.74 12.66
N LEU A 87 -6.16 -3.95 11.39
CA LEU A 87 -6.36 -2.89 10.40
C LEU A 87 -7.82 -2.92 9.93
N ASP A 88 -8.63 -1.96 10.39
CA ASP A 88 -10.06 -1.87 10.07
C ASP A 88 -10.30 -0.67 9.14
N LEU A 89 -10.61 -0.95 7.88
CA LEU A 89 -10.80 0.08 6.86
C LEU A 89 -12.16 0.78 6.98
N ARG A 90 -13.08 0.26 7.80
CA ARG A 90 -14.45 0.77 7.99
C ARG A 90 -15.30 0.86 6.71
N GLY A 91 -14.81 0.35 5.59
CA GLY A 91 -15.44 0.37 4.28
C GLY A 91 -14.57 -0.32 3.23
N PRO A 92 -15.05 -0.49 1.98
CA PRO A 92 -14.23 -1.01 0.91
C PRO A 92 -13.07 -0.04 0.59
N PRO A 93 -11.90 -0.55 0.15
CA PRO A 93 -10.75 0.29 -0.18
C PRO A 93 -10.84 0.99 -1.56
N TRP A 94 -12.04 1.07 -2.17
CA TRP A 94 -12.31 1.73 -3.46
C TRP A 94 -13.56 2.61 -3.38
#